data_AF-A0A512BVK0-F1
#
_entry.id   AF-A0A512BVK0-F1
#
_cell.length_a   1.000
_cell.length_b   1.000
_cell.length_c   1.000
_cell.angle_alpha   90.00
_cell.angle_beta   90.00
_cell.angle_gamma   90.00
#
_symmetry.space_group_name_H-M   'P 1'
#
loop_
_entity.id
_entity.type
_entity.pdbx_description
1 polymer ?
#
loop_
_entity_poly.entity_id
_entity_poly.type
_entity_poly.pdbx_seq_one_letter_code
_entity_poly.pdbx_strand_id
1 'polypeptide(L)'
;MVESETNVVAFKPRKAAAQHHPKSLLERIYAAGSLPVRADDVATKVAAAMLQSLGFLLIEEILADGTPRALARGEARKAMDRPWRLVKPAFSGQPGLPDGLGSLPV
;
A
#
# COMPACT_ATOMS: atom_id res chain seq x y z
N MET A 1 9.52 -48.21 -30.86
CA MET A 1 8.46 -47.71 -29.96
C MET A 1 9.14 -46.83 -28.94
N VAL A 2 8.95 -45.51 -29.01
CA VAL A 2 9.50 -44.57 -28.02
C VAL A 2 8.31 -44.16 -27.16
N GLU A 3 8.28 -44.64 -25.92
CA GLU A 3 7.25 -44.27 -24.97
C GLU A 3 7.54 -42.85 -24.48
N SER A 4 6.65 -41.92 -24.83
CA SER A 4 6.70 -40.55 -24.35
C SER A 4 6.18 -40.51 -22.91
N GLU A 5 7.09 -40.57 -21.94
CA GLU A 5 6.76 -40.33 -20.53
C GLU A 5 6.17 -38.92 -20.37
N THR A 6 4.86 -38.84 -20.14
CA THR A 6 4.16 -37.58 -19.96
C THR A 6 4.46 -37.04 -18.56
N ASN A 7 5.28 -36.00 -18.48
CA ASN A 7 5.59 -35.33 -17.22
C ASN A 7 4.43 -34.41 -16.80
N VAL A 8 3.62 -34.85 -15.84
CA VAL A 8 2.53 -34.07 -15.27
C VAL A 8 3.03 -33.28 -14.08
N VAL A 9 3.22 -31.97 -14.25
CA VAL A 9 3.54 -31.05 -13.15
C VAL A 9 2.25 -30.54 -12.52
N ALA A 10 1.90 -31.04 -11.34
CA ALA A 10 0.77 -30.53 -10.57
C ALA A 10 1.07 -29.11 -10.04
N PHE A 11 0.30 -28.11 -10.49
CA PHE A 11 0.38 -26.77 -9.92
C PHE A 11 -0.10 -26.80 -8.47
N LYS A 12 0.81 -26.52 -7.52
CA LYS A 12 0.45 -26.40 -6.11
C LYS A 12 -0.54 -25.24 -5.95
N PRO A 13 -1.78 -25.47 -5.48
CA PRO A 13 -2.72 -24.38 -5.27
C PRO A 13 -2.12 -23.42 -4.25
N ARG A 14 -1.98 -22.15 -4.64
CA ARG A 14 -1.59 -21.09 -3.73
C ARG A 14 -2.69 -21.02 -2.66
N LYS A 15 -2.34 -21.28 -1.39
CA LYS A 15 -3.25 -21.01 -0.27
C LYS A 15 -3.77 -19.59 -0.46
N ALA A 16 -5.09 -19.42 -0.50
CA ALA A 16 -5.69 -18.09 -0.50
C ALA A 16 -5.08 -17.34 0.69
N ALA A 17 -4.36 -16.26 0.41
CA ALA A 17 -3.87 -15.38 1.46
C ALA A 17 -5.08 -15.00 2.30
N ALA A 18 -4.95 -15.11 3.63
CA ALA A 18 -6.04 -15.00 4.59
C ALA A 18 -7.05 -13.92 4.16
N GLN A 19 -8.32 -14.30 4.09
CA GLN A 19 -9.44 -13.39 3.96
C GLN A 19 -9.50 -12.54 5.24
N HIS A 20 -8.60 -11.56 5.36
CA HIS A 20 -8.70 -10.52 6.37
C HIS A 20 -9.96 -9.74 6.04
N HIS A 21 -11.02 -9.92 6.84
CA HIS A 21 -12.26 -9.21 6.56
C HIS A 21 -11.98 -7.69 6.64
N PRO A 22 -12.16 -6.97 5.53
CA PRO A 22 -11.37 -5.78 5.26
C PRO A 22 -12.29 -4.58 5.19
N LYS A 23 -12.08 -3.57 6.05
CA LYS A 23 -12.10 -2.25 5.43
C LYS A 23 -10.92 -2.28 4.47
N SER A 24 -11.18 -2.15 3.17
CA SER A 24 -10.11 -2.17 2.17
C SER A 24 -9.00 -1.20 2.61
N LEU A 25 -7.73 -1.48 2.30
CA LEU A 25 -6.61 -0.63 2.74
C LEU A 25 -6.90 0.86 2.47
N LEU A 26 -7.52 1.15 1.33
CA LEU A 26 -8.03 2.48 0.98
C LEU A 26 -9.10 2.99 1.92
N GLU A 27 -10.16 2.24 2.21
CA GLU A 27 -11.19 2.67 3.17
C GLU A 27 -10.59 3.08 4.52
N ARG A 28 -9.59 2.34 5.01
CA ARG A 28 -8.91 2.70 6.27
C ARG A 28 -8.16 4.02 6.17
N ILE A 29 -7.39 4.21 5.08
CA ILE A 29 -6.64 5.46 4.86
C ILE A 29 -7.59 6.63 4.66
N TYR A 30 -8.65 6.46 3.88
CA TYR A 30 -9.60 7.52 3.58
C TYR A 30 -10.46 7.89 4.80
N ALA A 31 -10.76 6.94 5.68
CA ALA A 31 -11.45 7.21 6.95
C ALA A 31 -10.53 7.86 8.00
N ALA A 32 -9.27 7.45 8.09
CA ALA A 32 -8.32 7.95 9.09
C ALA A 32 -7.48 9.15 8.62
N GLY A 33 -7.48 9.47 7.32
CA GLY A 33 -6.59 10.46 6.70
C GLY A 33 -5.16 9.94 6.47
N SER A 34 -4.64 9.13 7.39
CA SER A 34 -3.35 8.45 7.24
C SER A 34 -3.30 7.11 7.97
N LEU A 35 -2.35 6.25 7.61
CA LEU A 35 -2.13 4.95 8.25
C LEU A 35 -0.61 4.64 8.36
N PRO A 36 -0.08 4.33 9.55
CA PRO A 36 1.29 3.88 9.70
C PRO A 36 1.44 2.43 9.23
N VAL A 37 2.57 2.14 8.57
CA VAL A 37 2.93 0.79 8.10
C VAL A 37 4.33 0.47 8.57
N ARG A 38 4.47 -0.68 9.24
CA ARG A 38 5.76 -1.11 9.80
C ARG A 38 6.74 -1.49 8.69
N ALA A 39 8.04 -1.46 9.03
CA ALA A 39 9.10 -1.81 8.08
C ALA A 39 8.94 -3.24 7.51
N ASP A 40 8.54 -4.17 8.37
CA ASP A 40 8.41 -5.61 8.14
C ASP A 40 7.09 -6.04 7.46
N ASP A 41 6.09 -5.15 7.37
CA ASP A 41 4.81 -5.45 6.71
C ASP A 41 4.92 -5.31 5.18
N VAL A 42 5.67 -6.24 4.58
CA VAL A 42 5.93 -6.29 3.14
C VAL A 42 4.63 -6.42 2.34
N ALA A 43 3.64 -7.16 2.86
CA ALA A 43 2.37 -7.39 2.19
C ALA A 43 1.57 -6.08 2.01
N THR A 44 1.40 -5.30 3.08
CA THR A 44 0.74 -4.00 3.02
C THR A 44 1.53 -3.02 2.16
N LYS A 45 2.87 -3.04 2.24
CA LYS A 45 3.73 -2.16 1.42
C LYS A 45 3.63 -2.43 -0.07
N VAL A 46 3.61 -3.70 -0.49
CA VAL A 46 3.43 -4.06 -1.91
C VAL A 46 2.07 -3.58 -2.42
N ALA A 47 1.01 -3.76 -1.63
CA ALA A 47 -0.32 -3.26 -1.97
C ALA A 47 -0.34 -1.72 -2.05
N ALA A 48 0.27 -1.03 -1.08
CA ALA A 48 0.36 0.42 -1.07
C ALA A 48 1.15 0.97 -2.27
N ALA A 49 2.27 0.37 -2.63
CA ALA A 49 3.06 0.77 -3.80
C ALA A 49 2.26 0.62 -5.11
N MET A 50 1.46 -0.45 -5.23
CA MET A 50 0.54 -0.61 -6.36
C MET A 50 -0.51 0.51 -6.38
N LEU A 51 -1.15 0.80 -5.24
CA LEU A 51 -2.16 1.86 -5.12
C LEU A 51 -1.59 3.27 -5.39
N GLN A 52 -0.36 3.53 -4.97
CA GLN A 52 0.36 4.78 -5.29
C GLN A 52 0.60 4.92 -6.80
N SER A 53 0.98 3.82 -7.47
CA SER A 53 1.20 3.84 -8.93
C SER A 53 -0.08 4.16 -9.71
N LEU A 54 -1.23 3.77 -9.17
CA LEU A 54 -2.56 4.09 -9.68
C LEU A 54 -3.07 5.48 -9.25
N GLY A 55 -2.38 6.15 -8.32
CA GLY A 55 -2.71 7.50 -7.86
C GLY A 55 -3.74 7.58 -6.72
N PHE A 56 -4.03 6.48 -6.02
CA PHE A 56 -5.04 6.46 -4.95
C PHE A 56 -4.53 6.93 -3.58
N LEU A 57 -3.21 6.98 -3.38
CA LEU A 57 -2.61 7.39 -2.11
C LEU A 57 -1.22 7.97 -2.31
N LEU A 58 -0.75 8.66 -1.28
CA LEU A 58 0.64 9.09 -1.13
C LEU A 58 1.35 8.18 -0.12
N ILE A 59 2.64 7.96 -0.34
CA ILE A 59 3.49 7.20 0.57
C ILE A 59 4.59 8.13 1.04
N GLU A 60 4.77 8.20 2.35
CA GLU A 60 5.93 8.83 2.96
C GLU A 60 6.76 7.75 3.66
N GLU A 61 8.07 7.77 3.48
CA GLU A 61 8.95 7.02 4.37
C GLU A 61 9.18 7.81 5.65
N ILE A 62 9.37 7.10 6.75
CA ILE A 62 9.81 7.68 8.02
C ILE A 62 11.32 7.50 8.10
N LEU A 63 12.04 8.63 8.07
CA LEU A 63 13.49 8.68 8.18
C LEU A 63 13.95 8.30 9.60
N ALA A 64 15.25 8.10 9.77
CA ALA A 64 15.84 7.67 11.05
C ALA A 64 15.62 8.70 12.19
N ASP A 65 15.47 9.97 11.85
CA ASP A 65 15.14 11.07 12.78
C ASP A 65 13.63 11.19 13.05
N GLY A 66 12.80 10.33 12.45
CA GLY A 66 11.34 10.34 12.56
C GLY A 66 10.64 11.26 11.55
N THR A 67 11.39 11.99 10.72
CA THR A 67 10.82 12.93 9.75
C THR A 67 10.16 12.18 8.58
N PRO A 68 8.92 12.52 8.19
CA PRO A 68 8.30 11.96 7.00
C PRO A 68 8.88 12.57 5.72
N ARG A 69 9.22 11.73 4.75
CA ARG A 69 9.61 12.15 3.40
C ARG A 69 8.70 11.51 2.36
N ALA A 70 8.02 12.35 1.57
CA ALA A 70 7.17 11.87 0.48
C ALA A 70 8.00 11.13 -0.58
N LEU A 71 7.53 9.95 -0.97
CA LEU A 71 8.13 9.13 -2.00
C LEU A 71 7.44 9.41 -3.34
N ALA A 72 8.23 9.66 -4.38
CA ALA A 72 7.68 9.74 -5.74
C ALA A 72 7.21 8.37 -6.23
N ARG A 73 6.43 8.36 -7.33
CA ARG A 73 6.03 7.09 -7.98
C ARG A 73 7.28 6.30 -8.38
N GLY A 74 7.34 5.05 -7.94
CA GLY A 74 8.48 4.16 -8.20
C GLY A 74 9.61 4.22 -7.16
N GLU A 75 9.68 5.26 -6.32
CA GLU A 75 10.64 5.32 -5.22
C GLU A 75 10.25 4.41 -4.05
N ALA A 76 8.96 4.15 -3.87
CA ALA A 76 8.45 3.27 -2.82
C ALA A 76 9.16 1.90 -2.79
N ARG A 77 9.48 1.34 -3.95
CA ARG A 77 10.18 0.04 -4.04
C ARG A 77 11.62 0.10 -3.50
N LYS A 78 12.26 1.27 -3.53
CA LYS A 78 13.63 1.46 -3.01
C LYS A 78 13.66 1.69 -1.50
N ALA A 79 12.54 2.12 -0.91
CA ALA A 79 12.40 2.43 0.52
C ALA A 79 11.71 1.32 1.33
N MET A 80 11.74 0.08 0.85
CA MET A 80 11.01 -1.05 1.46
C MET A 80 11.51 -1.43 2.85
N ASP A 81 12.71 -1.02 3.24
CA ASP A 81 13.33 -1.24 4.54
C ASP A 81 12.88 -0.24 5.62
N ARG A 82 12.31 0.91 5.23
CA ARG A 82 11.88 1.97 6.16
C ARG A 82 10.41 1.84 6.54
N PRO A 83 10.00 2.23 7.77
CA PRO A 83 8.57 2.38 8.08
C PRO A 83 7.94 3.42 7.15
N TRP A 84 6.67 3.23 6.79
CA TRP A 84 5.95 4.17 5.94
C TRP A 84 4.77 4.79 6.67
N ARG A 85 4.32 5.93 6.17
CA ARG A 85 3.00 6.50 6.42
C ARG A 85 2.26 6.60 5.10
N LEU A 86 1.09 5.97 5.03
CA LEU A 86 0.19 6.07 3.88
C LEU A 86 -0.75 7.24 4.13
N VAL A 87 -0.93 8.11 3.15
CA VAL A 87 -1.71 9.34 3.31
C VAL A 87 -2.76 9.44 2.20
N LYS A 88 -3.96 9.88 2.59
CA LYS A 88 -5.01 10.24 1.65
C LYS A 88 -4.52 11.39 0.75
N PRO A 89 -4.69 11.32 -0.58
CA PRO A 89 -4.38 12.47 -1.43
C PRO A 89 -5.31 13.63 -1.07
N ALA A 90 -4.78 14.82 -0.82
CA ALA A 90 -5.61 16.01 -0.66
C ALA A 90 -6.05 16.50 -2.04
N PHE A 91 -7.33 16.82 -2.21
CA PHE A 91 -7.88 17.31 -3.47
C PHE A 91 -7.51 18.79 -3.75
N SER A 92 -6.86 19.47 -2.79
CA SER A 92 -6.37 20.85 -2.93
C SER A 92 -5.05 21.00 -3.68
N GLY A 93 -4.45 19.89 -4.17
CA GLY A 93 -3.16 19.91 -4.86
C GLY A 93 -1.94 20.04 -3.94
N GLN A 94 -2.13 20.06 -2.62
CA GLN A 94 -1.07 20.08 -1.60
C GLN A 94 -1.08 18.76 -0.82
N PRO A 95 -0.08 17.88 -0.99
CA PRO A 95 0.10 16.67 -0.18
C PRO A 95 -0.03 16.96 1.34
N GLY A 96 -0.97 16.31 2.03
CA GLY A 96 -0.97 16.25 3.49
C GLY A 96 -1.73 17.35 4.24
N LEU A 97 -2.49 18.24 3.59
CA LEU A 97 -3.41 19.12 4.31
C LEU A 97 -4.83 18.50 4.30
N PRO A 98 -5.40 18.10 5.45
CA PRO A 98 -6.79 17.65 5.52
C PRO A 98 -7.70 18.82 5.12
N ASP A 99 -8.38 18.68 3.99
CA ASP A 99 -9.47 19.56 3.61
C ASP A 99 -10.66 19.26 4.53
N GLY A 100 -10.73 20.00 5.64
CA GLY A 100 -11.88 20.02 6.56
C GLY A 100 -13.23 20.43 5.93
N LEU A 101 -13.36 20.37 4.60
CA LEU A 101 -14.60 20.62 3.86
C LEU A 101 -15.46 19.36 3.68
N GLY A 102 -14.99 18.19 4.13
CA GLY A 102 -15.81 16.97 4.18
C GLY A 102 -16.74 16.86 5.40
N SER A 103 -16.67 17.82 6.34
CA SER A 103 -17.56 17.90 7.49
C SER A 103 -18.28 19.25 7.45
N LEU A 104 -19.31 19.34 6.61
CA LEU A 104 -20.39 20.28 6.88
C LEU A 104 -21.30 19.63 7.93
N PRO A 105 -21.55 20.27 9.09
CA PRO A 105 -22.59 19.81 9.99
C PRO A 105 -23.96 20.05 9.33
N VAL A 106 -24.82 19.04 9.35
CA VAL A 106 -26.27 19.21 9.26
C VAL A 106 -26.88 18.95 10.64
#